data_AF-A0AAU3UMW9-F1
#
_entry.id   AF-A0AAU3UMW9-F1
#
_cell.length_a   1.000
_cell.length_b   1.000
_cell.length_c   1.000
_cell.angle_alpha   90.00
_cell.angle_beta   90.00
_cell.angle_gamma   90.00
#
_symmetry.space_group_name_H-M   'P 1'
#
loop_
_entity.id
_entity.type
_entity.pdbx_description
1 polymer ?
#
loop_
_entity_poly.entity_id
_entity_poly.type
_entity_poly.pdbx_seq_one_letter_code
_entity_poly.pdbx_strand_id
1 'polypeptide(L)'
;MEPNAIAPPRRSAIEVVWRQVVAGVTTREAAHDWAVVWVEHAPDMSWPDDGMIEAGLLYLHGLDMTRVRDSPNLICHGGPGRYVLSEAEVAGRLEHWLKMCSEYDCDPEKFRQRALEKARNTPEYRERANRRSI
;
A
#
# COMPACT_ATOMS: atom_id res chain seq x y z
N MET A 1 -23.56 -10.89 -20.21
CA MET A 1 -22.85 -9.61 -20.11
C MET A 1 -21.52 -9.97 -19.47
N GLU A 2 -20.44 -10.03 -20.27
CA GLU A 2 -19.10 -10.37 -19.75
C GLU A 2 -18.70 -9.30 -18.73
N PRO A 3 -18.13 -9.64 -17.56
CA PRO A 3 -17.62 -8.65 -16.63
C PRO A 3 -16.47 -7.91 -17.32
N ASN A 4 -16.62 -6.60 -17.46
CA ASN A 4 -15.61 -5.74 -18.06
C ASN A 4 -14.46 -5.60 -17.04
N ALA A 5 -13.47 -6.49 -17.13
CA ALA A 5 -12.35 -6.51 -16.20
C ALA A 5 -11.64 -5.15 -16.21
N ILE A 6 -11.60 -4.48 -15.06
CA ILE A 6 -10.83 -3.25 -14.90
C ILE A 6 -9.36 -3.66 -14.83
N ALA A 7 -8.59 -3.29 -15.84
CA ALA A 7 -7.15 -3.52 -15.81
C ALA A 7 -6.51 -2.77 -14.62
N PRO A 8 -5.51 -3.37 -13.94
CA PRO A 8 -4.80 -2.70 -12.87
C PRO A 8 -4.06 -1.45 -13.39
N PRO A 9 -3.90 -0.41 -12.56
CA PRO A 9 -3.23 0.81 -12.98
C PRO A 9 -1.73 0.56 -13.14
N ARG A 10 -1.11 1.34 -14.03
CA ARG A 10 0.36 1.36 -14.14
C ARG A 10 0.96 2.16 -12.99
N ARG A 11 2.25 1.91 -12.68
CA ARG A 11 3.01 2.69 -11.68
C ARG A 11 2.90 4.20 -11.90
N SER A 12 2.95 4.68 -13.14
CA SER A 12 2.83 6.11 -13.44
C SER A 12 1.48 6.71 -13.00
N ALA A 13 0.38 5.95 -13.08
CA ALA A 13 -0.93 6.41 -12.61
C ALA A 13 -0.97 6.48 -11.08
N ILE A 14 -0.39 5.48 -10.41
CA ILE A 14 -0.23 5.46 -8.94
C ILE A 14 0.60 6.67 -8.49
N GLU A 15 1.71 6.96 -9.17
CA GLU A 15 2.57 8.10 -8.88
C GLU A 15 1.82 9.44 -9.01
N VAL A 16 0.99 9.60 -10.05
CA VAL A 16 0.17 10.80 -10.23
C VAL A 16 -0.77 11.00 -9.05
N VAL A 17 -1.49 9.97 -8.61
CA VAL A 17 -2.39 10.05 -7.46
C VAL A 17 -1.62 10.44 -6.19
N TRP A 18 -0.48 9.81 -5.95
CA TRP A 18 0.40 10.16 -4.84
C TRP A 18 0.83 11.61 -4.83
N ARG A 19 1.32 12.11 -5.98
CA ARG A 19 1.77 13.49 -6.11
C ARG A 19 0.62 14.47 -5.90
N GLN A 20 -0.59 14.14 -6.35
CA GLN A 20 -1.79 14.94 -6.09
C GLN A 20 -2.14 15.00 -4.60
N VAL A 21 -2.00 13.89 -3.85
CA VAL A 21 -2.22 13.89 -2.40
C VAL A 21 -1.18 14.77 -1.69
N VAL A 22 0.10 14.59 -2.02
CA VAL A 22 1.20 15.37 -1.41
C VAL A 22 1.06 16.86 -1.72
N ALA A 23 0.58 17.22 -2.93
CA ALA A 23 0.33 18.59 -3.32
C ALA A 23 -1.00 19.18 -2.78
N GLY A 24 -1.81 18.39 -2.05
CA GLY A 24 -3.12 18.81 -1.55
C GLY A 24 -4.18 19.02 -2.65
N VAL A 25 -3.94 18.50 -3.85
CA VAL A 25 -4.87 18.58 -5.00
C VAL A 25 -6.01 17.57 -4.87
N THR A 26 -5.74 16.40 -4.29
CA THR A 26 -6.74 15.38 -3.96
C THR A 26 -6.66 15.01 -2.49
N THR A 27 -7.77 14.56 -1.92
CA THR A 27 -7.81 14.15 -0.50
C THR A 27 -7.28 12.72 -0.31
N ARG A 28 -7.00 12.36 0.95
CA ARG A 28 -6.54 11.01 1.29
C ARG A 28 -7.66 9.98 1.08
N GLU A 29 -8.89 10.36 1.37
CA GLU A 29 -10.11 9.58 1.13
C GLU A 29 -10.32 9.32 -0.36
N ALA A 30 -10.19 10.35 -1.20
CA ALA A 30 -10.34 10.17 -2.64
C ALA A 30 -9.27 9.23 -3.22
N ALA A 31 -8.03 9.31 -2.71
CA ALA A 31 -6.96 8.39 -3.08
C ALA A 31 -7.21 6.96 -2.55
N HIS A 32 -7.75 6.83 -1.34
CA HIS A 32 -8.22 5.55 -0.79
C HIS A 32 -9.29 4.93 -1.68
N ASP A 33 -10.37 5.67 -1.96
CA ASP A 33 -11.51 5.17 -2.75
C ASP A 33 -11.08 4.75 -4.16
N TRP A 34 -10.15 5.49 -4.75
CA TRP A 34 -9.50 5.10 -5.99
C TRP A 34 -8.79 3.74 -5.83
N ALA A 35 -7.96 3.55 -4.81
CA ALA A 35 -7.21 2.32 -4.59
C ALA A 35 -8.08 1.11 -4.18
N VAL A 36 -9.19 1.31 -3.47
CA VAL A 36 -10.09 0.26 -2.95
C VAL A 36 -10.57 -0.70 -4.03
N VAL A 37 -10.82 -0.19 -5.25
CA VAL A 37 -11.29 -1.01 -6.36
C VAL A 37 -10.34 -2.18 -6.60
N TRP A 38 -9.03 -1.93 -6.56
CA TRP A 38 -8.02 -2.97 -6.79
C TRP A 38 -7.63 -3.73 -5.53
N VAL A 39 -7.61 -3.10 -4.36
CA VAL A 39 -7.17 -3.76 -3.12
C VAL A 39 -8.22 -4.71 -2.55
N GLU A 40 -9.50 -4.32 -2.56
CA GLU A 40 -10.57 -5.08 -1.88
C GLU A 40 -11.46 -5.87 -2.83
N HIS A 41 -11.65 -5.41 -4.07
CA HIS A 41 -12.62 -5.98 -5.01
C HIS A 41 -11.95 -6.83 -6.11
N ALA A 42 -10.86 -7.53 -5.79
CA ALA A 42 -10.07 -8.31 -6.76
C ALA A 42 -10.33 -9.83 -6.84
N PRO A 43 -11.55 -10.40 -6.69
CA PRO A 43 -11.72 -11.82 -6.93
C PRO A 43 -11.59 -12.20 -8.41
N ASP A 44 -11.91 -11.28 -9.34
CA ASP A 44 -11.91 -11.53 -10.80
C ASP A 44 -10.87 -10.72 -11.59
N MET A 45 -9.94 -10.03 -10.90
CA MET A 45 -8.89 -9.23 -11.55
C MET A 45 -7.57 -9.98 -11.60
N SER A 46 -6.96 -10.03 -12.78
CA SER A 46 -5.56 -10.43 -12.89
C SER A 46 -4.69 -9.35 -12.25
N TRP A 47 -4.20 -9.61 -11.03
CA TRP A 47 -3.15 -8.78 -10.44
C TRP A 47 -1.96 -8.73 -11.40
N PRO A 48 -1.37 -7.56 -11.62
CA PRO A 48 -0.15 -7.49 -12.42
C PRO A 48 0.98 -8.20 -11.68
N ASP A 49 1.85 -8.91 -12.40
CA ASP A 49 3.04 -9.60 -11.87
C ASP A 49 4.09 -8.64 -11.23
N ASP A 50 3.76 -7.36 -11.16
CA ASP A 50 4.59 -6.30 -10.68
C ASP A 50 4.22 -5.91 -9.25
N GLY A 51 4.99 -6.42 -8.29
CA GLY A 51 4.79 -6.14 -6.86
C GLY A 51 4.90 -4.66 -6.47
N MET A 52 5.43 -3.77 -7.34
CA MET A 52 5.44 -2.33 -7.06
C MET A 52 4.08 -1.68 -7.28
N ILE A 53 3.26 -2.24 -8.17
CA ILE A 53 1.86 -1.81 -8.34
C ILE A 53 1.07 -2.15 -7.08
N GLU A 54 1.18 -3.39 -6.59
CA GLU A 54 0.55 -3.83 -5.35
C GLU A 54 0.99 -2.97 -4.16
N ALA A 55 2.30 -2.79 -3.96
CA ALA A 55 2.81 -1.98 -2.87
C ALA A 55 2.31 -0.52 -2.92
N GLY A 56 2.27 0.07 -4.12
CA GLY A 56 1.80 1.45 -4.31
C GLY A 56 0.31 1.60 -3.99
N LEU A 57 -0.52 0.65 -4.43
CA LEU A 57 -1.95 0.61 -4.15
C LEU A 57 -2.24 0.41 -2.66
N LEU A 58 -1.55 -0.53 -2.00
CA LEU A 58 -1.69 -0.77 -0.56
C LEU A 58 -1.32 0.46 0.26
N TYR A 59 -0.29 1.22 -0.14
CA TYR A 59 0.05 2.43 0.58
C TYR A 59 -0.99 3.54 0.39
N LEU A 60 -1.53 3.72 -0.82
CA LEU A 60 -2.61 4.68 -1.09
C LEU A 60 -3.88 4.33 -0.31
N HIS A 61 -4.25 3.06 -0.31
CA HIS A 61 -5.38 2.53 0.47
C HIS A 61 -5.20 2.78 1.98
N GLY A 62 -3.97 2.89 2.50
CA GLY A 62 -3.76 3.18 3.92
C GLY A 62 -3.75 4.66 4.31
N LEU A 63 -3.93 5.59 3.37
CA LEU A 63 -3.72 7.03 3.64
C LEU A 63 -4.83 7.69 4.46
N ASP A 64 -6.06 7.20 4.32
CA ASP A 64 -7.26 7.74 4.97
C ASP A 64 -7.46 7.20 6.39
N MET A 65 -6.57 6.33 6.88
CA MET A 65 -6.66 5.77 8.22
C MET A 65 -6.63 6.88 9.29
N THR A 66 -7.65 6.90 10.15
CA THR A 66 -7.76 7.82 11.27
C THR A 66 -7.86 7.09 12.60
N ARG A 67 -7.43 7.76 13.69
CA ARG A 67 -7.64 7.31 15.07
C ARG A 67 -8.95 7.88 15.60
N VAL A 68 -9.82 7.00 16.10
CA VAL A 68 -11.09 7.41 16.71
C VAL A 68 -10.82 8.23 17.97
N ARG A 69 -11.43 9.41 18.09
CA ARG A 69 -11.18 10.37 19.19
C ARG A 69 -11.40 9.74 20.57
N ASP A 70 -12.51 9.04 20.74
CA ASP A 70 -12.92 8.46 22.03
C ASP A 70 -12.34 7.06 22.27
N SER A 71 -11.54 6.56 21.32
CA SER A 71 -10.90 5.25 21.37
C SER A 71 -9.60 5.29 20.55
N PRO A 72 -8.52 5.92 21.06
CA PRO A 72 -7.31 6.21 20.29
C PRO A 72 -6.55 4.97 19.81
N ASN A 73 -6.84 3.81 20.42
CA ASN A 73 -6.33 2.50 20.01
C ASN A 73 -7.11 1.89 18.83
N LEU A 74 -8.26 2.46 18.46
CA LEU A 74 -9.06 2.05 17.32
C LEU A 74 -8.68 2.89 16.09
N ILE A 75 -8.30 2.20 15.01
CA ILE A 75 -8.00 2.78 13.70
C ILE A 75 -9.08 2.33 12.73
N CYS A 76 -9.61 3.28 11.94
CA CYS A 76 -10.57 3.00 10.88
C CYS A 76 -10.29 3.86 9.64
N HIS A 77 -10.77 3.38 8.50
CA HIS A 77 -10.83 4.15 7.25
C HIS A 77 -11.87 5.27 7.35
N GLY A 78 -11.59 6.43 6.74
CA GLY A 78 -12.51 7.56 6.55
C GLY A 78 -13.15 8.18 7.82
N GLY A 79 -12.70 7.82 9.02
CA GLY A 79 -13.31 8.28 10.27
C GLY A 79 -13.09 9.79 10.54
N PRO A 80 -13.92 10.44 11.38
CA PRO A 80 -13.76 11.86 11.75
C PRO A 80 -12.55 12.15 12.67
N GLY A 81 -11.65 11.18 12.78
CA GLY A 81 -10.51 11.18 13.68
C GLY A 81 -9.30 11.95 13.16
N ARG A 82 -8.22 11.92 13.92
CA ARG A 82 -6.92 12.41 13.43
C ARG A 82 -6.31 11.37 12.51
N TYR A 83 -5.81 11.76 11.34
CA TYR A 83 -5.03 10.84 10.51
C TYR A 83 -3.89 10.20 11.29
N VAL A 84 -3.67 8.91 11.03
CA VAL A 84 -2.56 8.15 11.59
C VAL A 84 -1.22 8.72 11.10
N LEU A 85 -1.17 9.13 9.83
CA LEU A 85 0.02 9.68 9.19
C LEU A 85 -0.03 11.21 9.16
N SER A 86 1.07 11.86 9.54
CA SER A 86 1.31 13.27 9.23
C SER A 86 1.55 13.48 7.73
N GLU A 87 1.44 14.73 7.26
CA GLU A 87 1.73 15.08 5.86
C GLU A 87 3.18 14.75 5.47
N ALA A 88 4.13 14.97 6.38
CA ALA A 88 5.54 14.62 6.16
C ALA A 88 5.73 13.09 6.00
N GLU A 89 5.01 12.28 6.77
CA GLU A 89 5.04 10.82 6.63
C GLU A 89 4.40 10.35 5.32
N VAL A 90 3.34 11.03 4.86
CA VAL A 90 2.74 10.78 3.54
C VAL A 90 3.76 11.07 2.43
N ALA A 91 4.41 12.24 2.44
CA ALA A 91 5.46 12.56 1.48
C ALA A 91 6.63 11.55 1.53
N GLY A 92 7.08 11.18 2.73
CA GLY A 92 8.13 10.19 2.92
C GLY A 92 7.76 8.80 2.40
N ARG A 93 6.49 8.40 2.46
CA ARG A 93 6.02 7.13 1.86
C ARG A 93 6.04 7.16 0.34
N LEU A 94 5.74 8.29 -0.30
CA LEU A 94 5.92 8.47 -1.75
C LEU A 94 7.39 8.30 -2.13
N GLU A 95 8.30 9.02 -1.47
CA GLU A 95 9.73 8.92 -1.74
C GLU A 95 10.25 7.49 -1.54
N HIS A 96 9.79 6.82 -0.47
CA HIS A 96 10.13 5.44 -0.22
C HIS A 96 9.66 4.52 -1.35
N TRP A 97 8.41 4.64 -1.79
CA TRP A 97 7.86 3.83 -2.87
C TRP A 97 8.57 4.08 -4.21
N LEU A 98 8.91 5.33 -4.54
CA LEU A 98 9.70 5.65 -5.74
C LEU A 98 11.10 5.01 -5.68
N LYS A 99 11.75 5.04 -4.51
CA LYS A 99 13.03 4.36 -4.30
C LYS A 99 12.89 2.84 -4.48
N MET A 100 11.82 2.24 -3.94
CA MET A 100 11.56 0.81 -4.17
C MET A 100 11.36 0.50 -5.64
N CYS A 101 10.61 1.32 -6.39
CA CYS A 101 10.45 1.15 -7.83
C CYS A 101 11.79 1.17 -8.55
N SER A 102 12.65 2.15 -8.24
CA SER A 102 13.98 2.24 -8.83
C SER A 102 14.86 1.02 -8.48
N GLU A 103 14.84 0.56 -7.24
CA GLU A 103 15.59 -0.64 -6.84
C GLU A 103 15.06 -1.92 -7.50
N TYR A 104 13.74 -2.02 -7.66
CA TYR A 104 13.08 -3.12 -8.35
C TYR A 104 13.43 -3.12 -9.84
N ASP A 105 13.43 -1.97 -10.51
CA ASP A 105 13.75 -1.85 -11.94
C ASP A 105 15.21 -2.21 -12.24
N CYS A 106 16.13 -1.93 -11.31
CA CYS A 106 17.53 -2.30 -11.43
C CYS A 106 17.77 -3.81 -11.29
N ASP A 107 17.13 -4.47 -10.31
CA ASP A 107 17.31 -5.90 -10.04
C ASP A 107 16.07 -6.49 -9.32
N PRO A 108 15.05 -6.94 -10.08
CA PRO A 108 13.81 -7.45 -9.50
C PRO A 108 14.02 -8.67 -8.62
N GLU A 109 14.97 -9.54 -8.97
CA GLU A 109 15.21 -10.79 -8.25
C GLU A 109 15.89 -10.53 -6.92
N LYS A 110 16.95 -9.72 -6.91
CA LYS A 110 17.59 -9.31 -5.66
C LYS A 110 16.68 -8.47 -4.78
N PHE A 111 15.77 -7.69 -5.37
CA PHE A 111 14.73 -7.01 -4.61
C PHE A 111 13.83 -8.02 -3.88
N ARG A 112 13.32 -9.05 -4.58
CA ARG A 112 12.50 -10.12 -3.99
C ARG A 112 13.25 -10.89 -2.90
N GLN A 113 14.53 -11.24 -3.13
CA GLN A 113 15.34 -11.94 -2.13
C GLN A 113 15.49 -11.13 -0.84
N ARG A 114 15.80 -9.84 -0.94
CA ARG A 114 15.88 -8.94 0.23
C ARG A 114 14.54 -8.81 0.95
N ALA A 115 13.43 -8.76 0.21
CA ALA A 115 12.09 -8.72 0.81
C ALA A 115 11.77 -10.02 1.59
N LEU A 116 12.11 -11.19 1.03
CA LEU A 116 11.95 -12.49 1.69
C LEU A 116 12.83 -12.60 2.95
N GLU A 117 14.08 -12.16 2.89
CA GLU A 117 14.98 -12.12 4.05
C GLU A 117 14.43 -11.22 5.16
N LYS A 118 13.90 -10.04 4.80
CA LYS A 118 13.27 -9.13 5.75
C LYS A 118 12.03 -9.77 6.41
N ALA A 119 11.17 -10.41 5.61
CA ALA A 119 9.99 -11.12 6.11
C ALA A 119 10.35 -12.26 7.06
N ARG A 120 11.40 -13.04 6.76
CA ARG A 120 11.90 -14.12 7.64
C ARG A 120 12.42 -13.61 8.98
N ASN A 121 12.86 -12.36 9.03
CA ASN A 121 13.41 -11.74 10.22
C ASN A 121 12.38 -11.01 11.07
N THR A 122 11.09 -11.00 10.69
CA THR A 122 10.05 -10.43 11.54
C THR A 122 9.76 -11.34 12.75
N PRO A 123 9.42 -10.77 13.92
CA PRO A 123 9.11 -11.56 15.12
C PRO A 123 7.99 -12.57 14.89
N GLU A 124 6.96 -12.21 14.12
CA GLU A 124 5.81 -13.09 13.85
C GLU A 124 6.20 -14.33 13.05
N TYR A 125 7.11 -14.19 12.08
CA TYR A 125 7.60 -15.33 11.29
C TYR A 125 8.46 -16.26 12.14
N ARG A 126 9.32 -15.70 13.00
CA ARG A 126 10.18 -16.46 13.93
C ARG A 126 9.35 -17.24 14.97
N GLU A 127 8.32 -16.61 15.53
CA GLU A 127 7.41 -17.28 16.46
C GLU A 127 6.59 -18.40 15.82
N ARG A 128 6.12 -18.20 14.57
CA ARG A 128 5.37 -19.21 13.84
C ARG A 128 6.24 -20.40 13.43
N ALA A 129 7.51 -20.17 13.09
CA ALA A 129 8.47 -21.24 12.83
C ALA A 129 8.75 -22.08 14.09
N ASN A 130 8.98 -21.43 15.25
CA ASN A 130 9.19 -22.13 16.52
C ASN A 130 7.97 -22.97 16.97
N ARG A 131 6.74 -22.52 16.69
CA ARG A 131 5.52 -23.27 17.02
C ARG A 131 5.28 -24.50 16.14
N ARG A 132 5.94 -24.63 14.99
CA ARG A 132 5.81 -25.79 14.07
C ARG A 132 6.89 -26.86 14.25
N SER A 133 7.83 -26.64 15.15
CA SER A 133 8.95 -27.56 15.44
C SER A 133 8.79 -28.31 16.77
N ILE A 134 7.57 -28.35 17.32
CA ILE A 134 7.18 -29.10 18.52
C ILE A 134 6.18 -30.19 18.12
#